data_AF-B6IHY1-F1
#
_entry.id   AF-B6IHY1-F1
#
_cell.length_a   1.000
_cell.length_b   1.000
_cell.length_c   1.000
_cell.angle_alpha   90.00
_cell.angle_beta   90.00
_cell.angle_gamma   90.00
#
_symmetry.space_group_name_H-M   'P 1'
#
loop_
_entity.id
_entity.type
_entity.pdbx_description
1 polymer ?
#
loop_
_entity_poly.entity_id
_entity_poly.type
_entity_poly.pdbx_seq_one_letter_code
_entity_poly.pdbx_strand_id
1 'polypeptide(L)'
;MAGRGIKIFLYLDDGLIVGKTESEVARAVRKVREDLNSAGVCVAEEKSFWVPDAKITWLGYECDLVAREVRGTEKRMAKWQVALEELRRSVAPTVLDRMKFLGCLASFELVAGDVGVGRARSIMQTVGESQRKKSEPATVKKKKTPGEEREIEFWRERGTEVLKRSIVEIEPEFDLFLYTDASARGIGAVLKNERDDVLWKMSELGDSDFEGQSSAWREVTAVKRAAEELVGKVNGNIQVLVDSQDAVSVLRRGSMKPELHKLAEKVWEDLSMIGESQFLWIPREQNVDADEASRNFDFDDGGVADRVFRQAQRLWGEIKVDWFADANNRKT
;
A
#
# COMPACT_ATOMS: atom_id res chain seq x y z
N MET A 1 6.34 -47.02 6.00
CA MET A 1 5.19 -46.43 6.72
C MET A 1 4.94 -45.06 6.14
N ALA A 2 4.00 -44.95 5.18
CA ALA A 2 3.70 -43.71 4.48
C ALA A 2 2.91 -42.77 5.40
N GLY A 3 3.36 -41.52 5.49
CA GLY A 3 2.85 -40.51 6.41
C GLY A 3 1.36 -40.24 6.22
N ARG A 4 0.57 -40.50 7.27
CA ARG A 4 -0.77 -39.94 7.42
C ARG A 4 -0.56 -38.43 7.61
N GLY A 5 -0.65 -37.64 6.55
CA GLY A 5 -0.31 -36.21 6.53
C GLY A 5 -1.23 -35.36 7.41
N ILE A 6 -1.12 -35.49 8.73
CA ILE A 6 -1.79 -34.63 9.69
C ILE A 6 -1.17 -33.23 9.55
N LYS A 7 -2.02 -32.23 9.31
CA LYS A 7 -1.59 -30.83 9.24
C LYS A 7 -1.64 -30.23 10.63
N ILE A 8 -0.46 -29.95 11.18
CA ILE A 8 -0.29 -29.33 12.50
C ILE A 8 0.61 -28.11 12.33
N PHE A 9 0.17 -26.99 12.89
CA PHE A 9 0.98 -25.80 13.06
C PHE A 9 1.33 -25.69 14.54
N LEU A 10 2.61 -25.45 14.83
CA LEU A 10 3.10 -25.22 16.18
C LEU A 10 3.74 -23.83 16.22
N TYR A 11 3.38 -23.05 17.22
CA TYR A 11 3.96 -21.73 17.45
C TYR A 11 4.20 -21.54 18.94
N LEU A 12 5.47 -21.56 19.35
CA LEU A 12 5.89 -21.52 20.75
C LEU A 12 5.16 -22.59 21.59
N ASP A 13 4.24 -22.19 22.45
CA ASP A 13 3.44 -23.03 23.33
C ASP A 13 2.06 -23.42 22.77
N ASP A 14 1.65 -22.82 21.64
CA ASP A 14 0.35 -23.07 21.00
C ASP A 14 0.47 -24.05 19.82
N GLY A 15 -0.55 -24.91 19.67
CA GLY A 15 -0.69 -25.82 18.53
C GLY A 15 -2.06 -25.68 17.86
N LEU A 16 -2.09 -25.83 16.53
CA LEU A 16 -3.30 -25.80 15.72
C LEU A 16 -3.33 -27.01 14.79
N ILE A 17 -4.40 -27.80 14.86
CA ILE A 17 -4.63 -28.97 14.00
C ILE A 17 -5.71 -28.61 12.99
N VAL A 18 -5.45 -28.81 11.70
CA VAL A 18 -6.42 -28.53 10.64
C VAL A 18 -6.62 -29.73 9.71
N GLY A 19 -7.79 -29.78 9.08
CA GLY A 19 -8.18 -30.86 8.16
C GLY A 19 -9.34 -30.41 7.29
N LYS A 20 -9.68 -31.20 6.25
CA LYS A 20 -10.76 -30.86 5.32
C LYS A 20 -12.15 -31.17 5.87
N THR A 21 -12.23 -32.10 6.82
CA THR A 21 -13.50 -32.56 7.42
C THR A 21 -13.37 -32.70 8.93
N GLU A 22 -14.49 -32.56 9.63
CA GLU A 22 -14.55 -32.77 11.08
C GLU A 22 -14.01 -34.15 11.48
N SER A 23 -14.37 -35.20 10.74
CA SER A 23 -13.88 -36.57 10.98
C SER A 23 -12.38 -36.73 10.77
N GLU A 24 -11.77 -35.99 9.85
CA GLU A 24 -10.32 -35.96 9.66
C GLU A 24 -9.63 -35.30 10.85
N VAL A 25 -10.12 -34.13 11.27
CA VAL A 25 -9.56 -33.40 12.42
C VAL A 25 -9.74 -34.19 13.71
N ALA A 26 -10.90 -34.82 13.94
CA ALA A 26 -11.12 -35.65 15.12
C ALA A 26 -10.16 -36.85 15.19
N ARG A 27 -9.84 -37.48 14.05
CA ARG A 27 -8.83 -38.55 13.99
C ARG A 27 -7.43 -38.01 14.27
N ALA A 28 -7.10 -36.85 13.71
CA ALA A 28 -5.82 -36.18 13.95
C ALA A 28 -5.65 -35.80 15.43
N VAL A 29 -6.65 -35.18 16.05
CA VAL A 29 -6.65 -34.82 17.47
C VAL A 29 -6.39 -36.05 18.34
N ARG A 30 -7.09 -37.16 18.13
CA ARG A 30 -6.86 -38.39 18.91
C ARG A 30 -5.42 -38.85 18.81
N LYS A 31 -4.87 -38.89 17.59
CA LYS A 31 -3.49 -39.32 17.35
C LYS A 31 -2.48 -38.38 18.01
N VAL A 32 -2.67 -37.06 17.86
CA VAL A 32 -1.78 -36.07 18.47
C VAL A 32 -1.81 -36.15 19.99
N ARG A 33 -2.98 -36.33 20.60
CA ARG A 33 -3.09 -36.52 22.06
C ARG A 33 -2.38 -37.78 22.55
N GLU A 34 -2.54 -38.90 21.84
CA GLU A 34 -1.82 -40.14 22.14
C GLU A 34 -0.30 -39.93 22.06
N ASP A 35 0.18 -39.24 21.02
CA ASP A 35 1.60 -38.99 20.79
C ASP A 35 2.18 -38.04 21.87
N LEU A 36 1.47 -36.96 22.21
CA LEU A 36 1.88 -36.03 23.27
C LEU A 36 1.97 -36.73 24.63
N ASN A 37 0.96 -37.54 24.96
CA ASN A 37 0.96 -38.31 26.20
C ASN A 37 2.10 -39.35 26.24
N SER A 38 2.33 -40.05 25.12
CA SER A 38 3.42 -41.03 25.01
C SER A 38 4.80 -40.39 25.12
N ALA A 39 4.94 -39.14 24.65
CA ALA A 39 6.15 -38.34 24.80
C ALA A 39 6.31 -37.70 26.19
N GLY A 40 5.34 -37.85 27.09
CA GLY A 40 5.35 -37.24 28.43
C GLY A 40 5.13 -35.72 28.42
N VAL A 41 4.53 -35.17 27.36
CA VAL A 41 4.21 -33.74 27.29
C VAL A 41 3.02 -33.43 28.17
N CYS A 42 3.18 -32.47 29.10
CA CYS A 42 2.09 -31.99 29.93
C CYS A 42 1.28 -30.94 29.16
N VAL A 43 0.05 -31.28 28.79
CA VAL A 43 -0.85 -30.36 28.08
C VAL A 43 -1.76 -29.66 29.07
N ALA A 44 -1.95 -28.35 28.89
CA ALA A 44 -2.92 -27.58 29.66
C ALA A 44 -4.35 -27.87 29.16
N GLU A 45 -4.94 -28.97 29.61
CA GLU A 45 -6.26 -29.47 29.17
C GLU A 45 -7.36 -28.40 29.27
N GLU A 46 -7.36 -27.59 30.33
CA GLU A 46 -8.36 -26.53 30.54
C GLU A 46 -8.26 -25.37 29.54
N LYS A 47 -7.11 -25.20 28.90
CA LYS A 47 -6.86 -24.18 27.88
C LYS A 47 -6.93 -24.74 26.45
N SER A 48 -7.04 -26.07 26.32
CA SER A 48 -6.95 -26.77 25.04
C SER A 48 -8.32 -27.07 24.47
N PHE A 49 -8.51 -26.77 23.18
CA PHE A 49 -9.75 -27.02 22.45
C PHE A 49 -9.58 -28.25 21.56
N TRP A 50 -10.13 -29.39 22.00
CA TRP A 50 -9.93 -30.68 21.34
C TRP A 50 -11.08 -31.14 20.46
N VAL A 51 -12.23 -30.49 20.56
CA VAL A 51 -13.37 -30.74 19.69
C VAL A 51 -13.15 -29.93 18.41
N PRO A 52 -13.17 -30.55 17.21
CA PRO A 52 -13.08 -29.81 15.97
C PRO A 52 -14.18 -28.76 15.87
N ASP A 53 -13.81 -27.53 15.48
CA ASP A 53 -14.74 -26.43 15.31
C ASP A 53 -14.40 -25.66 14.02
N ALA A 54 -15.42 -25.09 13.37
CA ALA A 54 -15.27 -24.20 12.23
C ALA A 54 -14.90 -22.76 12.66
N LYS A 55 -15.06 -22.43 13.95
CA LYS A 55 -14.66 -21.15 14.54
C LYS A 55 -13.56 -21.38 15.56
N ILE A 56 -12.39 -20.80 15.33
CA ILE A 56 -11.22 -20.99 16.19
C ILE A 56 -10.60 -19.65 16.54
N THR A 57 -9.92 -19.60 17.69
CA THR A 57 -9.04 -18.49 18.05
C THR A 57 -7.61 -19.00 18.15
N TRP A 58 -6.68 -18.40 17.40
CA TRP A 58 -5.27 -18.78 17.42
C TRP A 58 -4.38 -17.54 17.23
N LEU A 59 -3.32 -17.40 18.04
CA LEU A 59 -2.41 -16.24 18.03
C LEU A 59 -3.12 -14.88 18.11
N GLY A 60 -4.23 -14.84 18.84
CA GLY A 60 -5.03 -13.63 19.02
C GLY A 60 -5.87 -13.22 17.80
N TYR A 61 -6.06 -14.11 16.83
CA TYR A 61 -6.98 -13.97 15.71
C TYR A 61 -8.15 -14.92 15.84
N GLU A 62 -9.34 -14.43 15.50
CA GLU A 62 -10.53 -15.24 15.27
C GLU A 62 -10.56 -15.64 13.79
N CYS A 63 -10.69 -16.94 13.54
CA CYS A 63 -10.85 -17.51 12.22
C CYS A 63 -12.22 -18.18 12.17
N ASP A 64 -13.08 -17.72 11.27
CA ASP A 64 -14.41 -18.25 11.02
C ASP A 64 -14.43 -18.88 9.62
N LEU A 65 -14.37 -20.21 9.57
CA LEU A 65 -14.37 -20.95 8.30
C LEU A 65 -15.75 -20.93 7.62
N VAL A 66 -16.82 -20.65 8.36
CA VAL A 66 -18.19 -20.53 7.80
C VAL A 66 -18.34 -19.20 7.09
N ALA A 67 -17.96 -18.11 7.76
CA ALA A 67 -17.93 -16.77 7.18
C ALA A 67 -16.73 -16.54 6.23
N ARG A 68 -15.75 -17.46 6.25
CA ARG A 68 -14.51 -17.40 5.48
C ARG A 68 -13.71 -16.13 5.76
N GLU A 69 -13.61 -15.76 7.03
CA GLU A 69 -12.90 -14.55 7.47
C GLU A 69 -11.90 -14.82 8.60
N VAL A 70 -10.83 -14.04 8.60
CA VAL A 70 -9.90 -13.90 9.72
C VAL A 70 -9.93 -12.46 10.18
N ARG A 71 -10.04 -12.25 11.48
CA ARG A 71 -10.03 -10.92 12.11
C ARG A 71 -9.32 -10.98 13.45
N GLY A 72 -8.90 -9.84 13.99
CA GLY A 72 -8.40 -9.85 15.37
C GLY A 72 -9.52 -10.10 16.37
N THR A 73 -9.18 -10.73 17.49
CA THR A 73 -10.14 -10.99 18.58
C THR A 73 -10.88 -9.73 19.04
N GLU A 74 -12.12 -9.88 19.54
CA GLU A 74 -12.91 -8.77 20.07
C GLU A 74 -12.13 -7.91 21.08
N LYS A 75 -11.36 -8.55 21.96
CA LYS A 75 -10.49 -7.87 22.93
C LYS A 75 -9.44 -6.98 22.28
N ARG A 76 -8.85 -7.40 21.17
CA ARG A 76 -7.85 -6.60 20.43
C ARG A 76 -8.52 -5.48 19.66
N MET A 77 -9.66 -5.74 19.03
CA MET A 77 -10.47 -4.73 18.34
C MET A 77 -10.90 -3.62 19.30
N ALA A 78 -11.40 -3.97 20.49
CA ALA A 78 -11.78 -2.99 21.51
C ALA A 78 -10.60 -2.13 21.97
N LYS A 79 -9.42 -2.73 22.20
CA LYS A 79 -8.20 -1.98 22.56
C LYS A 79 -7.77 -1.01 21.46
N TRP A 80 -7.82 -1.44 20.20
CA TRP A 80 -7.49 -0.59 19.06
C TRP A 80 -8.48 0.57 18.92
N GLN A 81 -9.79 0.31 19.04
CA GLN A 81 -10.82 1.35 19.01
C GLN A 81 -10.62 2.40 20.11
N VAL A 82 -10.29 1.96 21.34
CA VAL A 82 -9.98 2.88 22.44
C VAL A 82 -8.77 3.75 22.10
N ALA A 83 -7.67 3.15 21.61
CA ALA A 83 -6.47 3.91 21.23
C ALA A 83 -6.74 4.91 20.09
N LEU A 84 -7.57 4.53 19.10
CA LEU A 84 -7.99 5.41 18.02
C LEU A 84 -8.80 6.60 18.55
N GLU A 85 -9.78 6.34 19.43
CA GLU A 85 -10.60 7.39 20.03
C GLU A 85 -9.79 8.35 20.92
N GLU A 86 -8.78 7.84 21.64
CA GLU A 86 -7.82 8.67 22.41
C GLU A 86 -7.08 9.65 21.49
N LEU A 87 -6.57 9.18 20.34
CA LEU A 87 -5.91 10.04 19.35
C LEU A 87 -6.88 11.06 18.72
N ARG A 88 -8.10 10.62 18.38
CA ARG A 88 -9.09 11.45 17.70
C ARG A 88 -9.56 12.61 18.58
N ARG A 89 -9.89 12.34 19.85
CA ARG A 89 -10.45 13.34 20.78
C ARG A 89 -9.43 14.37 21.24
N SER A 90 -8.14 14.04 21.22
CA SER A 90 -7.08 14.94 21.66
C SER A 90 -6.60 15.84 20.53
N VAL A 91 -6.58 17.15 20.74
CA VAL A 91 -5.95 18.11 19.79
C VAL A 91 -4.43 17.90 19.71
N ALA A 92 -3.83 17.47 20.82
CA ALA A 92 -2.40 17.21 20.94
C ALA A 92 -2.17 15.94 21.78
N PRO A 93 -2.34 14.75 21.20
CA PRO A 93 -2.08 13.50 21.91
C PRO A 93 -0.61 13.41 22.31
N THR A 94 -0.30 12.54 23.26
CA THR A 94 1.09 12.29 23.63
C THR A 94 1.79 11.44 22.58
N VAL A 95 3.12 11.39 22.61
CA VAL A 95 3.88 10.41 21.80
C VAL A 95 3.58 8.99 22.26
N LEU A 96 3.31 8.78 23.55
CA LEU A 96 2.89 7.52 24.12
C LEU A 96 1.54 7.06 23.57
N ASP A 97 0.56 7.95 23.40
CA ASP A 97 -0.74 7.60 22.83
C ASP A 97 -0.59 7.11 21.37
N ARG A 98 0.28 7.76 20.60
CA ARG A 98 0.64 7.32 19.25
C ARG A 98 1.31 5.94 19.27
N MET A 99 2.27 5.73 20.18
CA MET A 99 2.94 4.44 20.32
C MET A 99 1.95 3.32 20.70
N LYS A 100 0.98 3.59 21.59
CA LYS A 100 -0.07 2.62 21.94
C LYS A 100 -0.92 2.27 20.72
N PHE A 101 -1.36 3.26 19.95
CA PHE A 101 -2.12 3.05 18.71
C PHE A 101 -1.32 2.23 17.70
N LEU A 102 -0.06 2.61 17.43
CA LEU A 102 0.83 1.88 16.53
C LEU A 102 1.09 0.45 17.00
N GLY A 103 1.28 0.23 18.30
CA GLY A 103 1.44 -1.12 18.86
C GLY A 103 0.19 -1.97 18.74
N CYS A 104 -1.00 -1.37 18.91
CA CYS A 104 -2.26 -2.03 18.64
C CYS A 104 -2.35 -2.41 17.15
N LEU A 105 -2.07 -1.48 16.25
CA LEU A 105 -2.14 -1.72 14.81
C LEU A 105 -1.14 -2.77 14.32
N ALA A 106 0.11 -2.72 14.81
CA ALA A 106 1.15 -3.70 14.50
C ALA A 106 0.72 -5.12 14.89
N SER A 107 -0.08 -5.28 15.95
CA SER A 107 -0.60 -6.60 16.30
C SER A 107 -1.43 -7.22 15.17
N PHE A 108 -2.08 -6.40 14.32
CA PHE A 108 -2.98 -6.82 13.23
C PHE A 108 -2.27 -7.06 11.89
N GLU A 109 -0.94 -7.24 11.89
CA GLU A 109 -0.14 -7.42 10.67
C GLU A 109 -0.71 -8.47 9.69
N LEU A 110 -1.25 -9.59 10.21
CA LEU A 110 -1.81 -10.66 9.38
C LEU A 110 -2.98 -10.20 8.49
N VAL A 111 -3.78 -9.26 8.98
CA VAL A 111 -5.00 -8.77 8.30
C VAL A 111 -4.79 -7.43 7.63
N ALA A 112 -4.09 -6.48 8.28
CA ALA A 112 -3.86 -5.15 7.73
C ALA A 112 -2.67 -5.08 6.77
N GLY A 113 -1.68 -5.96 6.94
CA GLY A 113 -0.47 -6.02 6.11
C GLY A 113 0.14 -4.65 5.80
N ASP A 114 0.44 -4.44 4.51
CA ASP A 114 1.07 -3.22 4.02
C ASP A 114 0.19 -1.96 4.21
N VAL A 115 -1.13 -2.10 4.09
CA VAL A 115 -2.09 -1.00 4.30
C VAL A 115 -1.99 -0.48 5.74
N GLY A 116 -1.85 -1.38 6.72
CA GLY A 116 -1.63 -1.03 8.12
C GLY A 116 -0.42 -0.11 8.31
N VAL A 117 0.67 -0.41 7.61
CA VAL A 117 1.89 0.39 7.69
C VAL A 117 1.76 1.70 6.90
N GLY A 118 1.20 1.66 5.69
CA GLY A 118 1.02 2.82 4.83
C GLY A 118 0.09 3.88 5.42
N ARG A 119 -0.98 3.44 6.10
CA ARG A 119 -2.00 4.31 6.71
C ARG A 119 -1.68 4.70 8.16
N ALA A 120 -0.46 4.49 8.62
CA ALA A 120 0.00 4.93 9.95
C ALA A 120 1.36 5.62 9.90
N ARG A 121 1.82 5.99 8.70
CA ARG A 121 3.17 6.44 8.43
C ARG A 121 3.41 7.86 8.94
N SER A 122 2.44 8.75 8.86
CA SER A 122 2.50 10.10 9.44
C SER A 122 2.57 10.05 10.97
N ILE A 123 1.80 9.15 11.60
CA ILE A 123 1.90 8.88 13.04
C ILE A 123 3.29 8.32 13.39
N MET A 124 3.82 7.36 12.61
CA MET A 124 5.16 6.80 12.79
C MET A 124 6.27 7.87 12.64
N GLN A 125 6.16 8.77 11.66
CA GLN A 125 7.10 9.89 11.47
C GLN A 125 7.15 10.77 12.71
N THR A 126 5.99 11.15 13.27
CA THR A 126 5.89 11.96 14.50
C THR A 126 6.55 11.26 15.71
N VAL A 127 6.34 9.95 15.86
CA VAL A 127 6.98 9.14 16.91
C VAL A 127 8.49 9.07 16.68
N GLY A 128 8.93 8.79 15.46
CA GLY A 128 10.35 8.69 15.10
C GLY A 128 11.11 9.99 15.31
N GLU A 129 10.51 11.14 14.98
CA GLU A 129 11.06 12.46 15.29
C GLU A 129 11.24 12.71 16.78
N SER A 130 10.29 12.23 17.60
CA SER A 130 10.39 12.32 19.06
C SER A 130 11.53 11.45 19.58
N GLN A 131 11.60 10.18 19.15
CA GLN A 131 12.61 9.23 19.62
C GLN A 131 14.04 9.63 19.22
N ARG A 132 14.22 10.37 18.11
CA ARG A 132 15.53 10.94 17.74
C ARG A 132 16.03 11.98 18.76
N LYS A 133 15.12 12.64 19.49
CA LYS A 133 15.46 13.59 20.57
C LYS A 133 15.60 12.82 21.88
N LYS A 134 16.82 12.38 22.20
CA LYS A 134 17.12 11.52 23.38
C LYS A 134 16.55 12.00 24.72
N SER A 135 16.30 13.29 24.90
CA SER A 135 15.78 13.88 26.14
C SER A 135 14.26 14.09 26.16
N GLU A 136 13.54 13.79 25.07
CA GLU A 136 12.10 14.05 24.97
C GLU A 136 11.31 12.87 25.55
N PRO A 137 10.49 13.06 26.60
CA PRO A 137 9.73 11.97 27.20
C PRO A 137 8.55 11.56 26.30
N ALA A 138 8.16 10.29 26.34
CA ALA A 138 7.01 9.79 25.57
C ALA A 138 5.68 10.47 25.96
N THR A 139 5.60 11.06 27.16
CA THR A 139 4.41 11.82 27.62
C THR A 139 4.30 13.22 27.03
N VAL A 140 5.27 13.66 26.21
CA VAL A 140 5.20 14.95 25.51
C VAL A 140 3.97 15.01 24.61
N LYS A 141 3.23 16.11 24.70
CA LYS A 141 2.08 16.38 23.83
C LYS A 141 2.53 17.03 22.53
N LYS A 142 2.06 16.52 21.40
CA LYS A 142 2.34 17.08 20.07
C LYS A 142 1.04 17.26 19.31
N LYS A 143 0.84 18.47 18.76
CA LYS A 143 -0.29 18.76 17.89
C LYS A 143 -0.28 17.81 16.70
N LYS A 144 -1.45 17.34 16.30
CA LYS A 144 -1.57 16.42 15.17
C LYS A 144 -1.17 17.12 13.87
N THR A 145 -0.41 16.43 13.03
CA THR A 145 -0.14 16.91 11.67
C THR A 145 -1.36 16.66 10.77
N PRO A 146 -1.49 17.37 9.63
CA PRO A 146 -2.55 17.07 8.67
C PRO A 146 -2.55 15.62 8.17
N GLY A 147 -1.38 14.99 8.07
CA GLY A 147 -1.25 13.58 7.71
C GLY A 147 -1.80 12.66 8.80
N GLU A 148 -1.51 12.95 10.07
CA GLU A 148 -2.09 12.20 11.18
C GLU A 148 -3.62 12.31 11.25
N GLU A 149 -4.17 13.49 10.96
CA GLU A 149 -5.63 13.67 10.90
C GLU A 149 -6.25 12.81 9.79
N ARG A 150 -5.63 12.78 8.58
CA ARG A 150 -6.08 11.90 7.49
C ARG A 150 -6.00 10.43 7.86
N GLU A 151 -4.93 10.00 8.52
CA GLU A 151 -4.75 8.61 8.96
C GLU A 151 -5.79 8.22 10.02
N ILE A 152 -6.01 9.07 11.03
CA ILE A 152 -7.03 8.84 12.06
C ILE A 152 -8.41 8.72 11.43
N GLU A 153 -8.71 9.59 10.46
CA GLU A 153 -9.98 9.59 9.76
C GLU A 153 -10.16 8.31 8.91
N PHE A 154 -9.13 7.93 8.15
CA PHE A 154 -9.11 6.66 7.43
C PHE A 154 -9.41 5.46 8.35
N TRP A 155 -8.75 5.40 9.51
CA TRP A 155 -8.96 4.30 10.46
C TRP A 155 -10.34 4.33 11.10
N ARG A 156 -10.92 5.52 11.31
CA ARG A 156 -12.28 5.69 11.81
C ARG A 156 -13.30 5.13 10.81
N GLU A 157 -13.13 5.43 9.54
CA GLU A 157 -14.08 5.07 8.49
C GLU A 157 -13.92 3.62 8.02
N ARG A 158 -12.68 3.18 7.81
CA ARG A 158 -12.37 1.90 7.16
C ARG A 158 -11.71 0.87 8.07
N GLY A 159 -11.32 1.22 9.30
CA GLY A 159 -10.52 0.33 10.13
C GLY A 159 -11.16 -1.03 10.41
N THR A 160 -12.47 -1.08 10.68
CA THR A 160 -13.18 -2.37 10.88
C THR A 160 -13.20 -3.24 9.63
N GLU A 161 -13.20 -2.62 8.44
CA GLU A 161 -13.14 -3.31 7.16
C GLU A 161 -11.73 -3.82 6.85
N VAL A 162 -10.71 -3.00 7.12
CA VAL A 162 -9.29 -3.30 6.86
C VAL A 162 -8.71 -4.31 7.86
N LEU A 163 -9.23 -4.34 9.09
CA LEU A 163 -8.76 -5.24 10.15
C LEU A 163 -9.43 -6.63 10.12
N LYS A 164 -9.91 -7.03 8.95
CA LYS A 164 -10.38 -8.38 8.62
C LYS A 164 -9.88 -8.77 7.24
N ARG A 165 -9.76 -10.07 6.97
CA ARG A 165 -9.32 -10.61 5.70
C ARG A 165 -10.13 -11.84 5.33
N SER A 166 -10.46 -12.00 4.05
CA SER A 166 -11.06 -13.25 3.57
C SER A 166 -10.03 -14.39 3.60
N ILE A 167 -10.49 -15.59 3.95
CA ILE A 167 -9.71 -16.83 3.89
C ILE A 167 -9.59 -17.32 2.44
N VAL A 168 -10.52 -16.92 1.57
CA VAL A 168 -10.47 -17.32 0.17
C VAL A 168 -9.43 -16.46 -0.55
N GLU A 169 -8.43 -17.11 -1.13
CA GLU A 169 -7.59 -16.50 -2.15
C GLU A 169 -8.44 -16.35 -3.41
N ILE A 170 -9.14 -15.23 -3.51
CA ILE A 170 -9.62 -14.74 -4.81
C ILE A 170 -8.46 -13.92 -5.34
N GLU A 171 -7.80 -14.40 -6.38
CA GLU A 171 -6.83 -13.58 -7.09
C GLU A 171 -7.58 -12.34 -7.59
N PRO A 172 -7.12 -11.13 -7.25
CA PRO A 172 -7.78 -9.93 -7.72
C PRO A 172 -7.71 -9.90 -9.26
N GLU A 173 -8.87 -9.76 -9.90
CA GLU A 173 -8.97 -9.54 -11.34
C GLU A 173 -8.75 -8.04 -11.62
N PHE A 174 -7.88 -7.74 -12.59
CA PHE A 174 -7.52 -6.38 -12.99
C PHE A 174 -7.88 -6.17 -14.46
N ASP A 175 -8.66 -5.12 -14.72
CA ASP A 175 -9.06 -4.72 -16.06
C ASP A 175 -7.92 -3.98 -16.80
N LEU A 176 -7.04 -3.33 -16.02
CA LEU A 176 -6.07 -2.35 -16.49
C LEU A 176 -4.67 -2.64 -15.93
N PHE A 177 -3.66 -2.53 -16.79
CA PHE A 177 -2.25 -2.74 -16.46
C PHE A 177 -1.47 -1.48 -16.78
N LEU A 178 -1.00 -0.80 -15.74
CA LEU A 178 -0.25 0.45 -15.86
C LEU A 178 1.24 0.18 -15.65
N TYR A 179 2.01 0.26 -16.74
CA TYR A 179 3.45 0.16 -16.75
C TYR A 179 4.05 1.55 -16.59
N THR A 180 5.01 1.71 -15.68
CA THR A 180 5.71 2.99 -15.48
C THR A 180 7.21 2.78 -15.42
N ASP A 181 7.98 3.76 -15.89
CA ASP A 181 9.42 3.81 -15.78
C ASP A 181 9.88 5.26 -15.58
N ALA A 182 10.98 5.46 -14.85
CA ALA A 182 11.62 6.75 -14.74
C ALA A 182 13.10 6.70 -15.12
N SER A 183 13.50 7.51 -16.09
CA SER A 183 14.88 7.70 -16.48
C SER A 183 15.53 8.86 -15.72
N ALA A 184 16.79 9.19 -16.03
CA ALA A 184 17.40 10.42 -15.54
C ALA A 184 16.72 11.68 -16.13
N ARG A 185 16.16 11.57 -17.35
CA ARG A 185 15.69 12.71 -18.14
C ARG A 185 14.19 12.96 -18.02
N GLY A 186 13.43 11.98 -17.56
CA GLY A 186 11.99 12.11 -17.40
C GLY A 186 11.32 10.78 -17.06
N ILE A 187 10.00 10.75 -17.24
CA ILE A 187 9.13 9.64 -16.87
C ILE A 187 8.33 9.16 -18.08
N GLY A 188 7.98 7.87 -18.06
CA GLY A 188 7.16 7.22 -19.07
C GLY A 188 6.11 6.36 -18.42
N ALA A 189 4.93 6.27 -19.05
CA ALA A 189 3.88 5.38 -18.63
C ALA A 189 3.06 4.86 -19.80
N VAL A 190 2.60 3.60 -19.69
CA VAL A 190 1.77 2.93 -20.69
C VAL A 190 0.66 2.18 -19.98
N LEU A 191 -0.59 2.47 -20.34
CA LEU A 191 -1.77 1.75 -19.85
C LEU A 191 -2.23 0.75 -20.91
N LYS A 192 -2.44 -0.49 -20.48
CA LYS A 192 -2.96 -1.57 -21.33
C LYS A 192 -4.21 -2.22 -20.72
N ASN A 193 -5.00 -2.90 -21.54
CA ASN A 193 -6.08 -3.77 -21.10
C ASN A 193 -5.61 -5.24 -20.96
N GLU A 194 -6.50 -6.14 -20.55
CA GLU A 194 -6.24 -7.59 -20.46
C GLU A 194 -5.81 -8.26 -21.79
N ARG A 195 -6.12 -7.63 -22.94
CA ARG A 195 -5.76 -8.13 -24.27
C ARG A 195 -4.41 -7.61 -24.75
N ASP A 196 -3.68 -6.89 -23.89
CA ASP A 196 -2.43 -6.20 -24.20
C ASP A 196 -2.59 -5.04 -25.21
N ASP A 197 -3.82 -4.57 -25.44
CA ASP A 197 -4.06 -3.37 -26.25
C ASP A 197 -3.64 -2.12 -25.46
N VAL A 198 -2.83 -1.27 -26.09
CA VAL A 198 -2.45 0.03 -25.53
C VAL A 198 -3.66 0.98 -25.55
N LEU A 199 -4.11 1.39 -24.37
CA LEU A 199 -5.20 2.34 -24.20
C LEU A 199 -4.71 3.78 -24.07
N TRP A 200 -3.53 3.96 -23.48
CA TRP A 200 -2.96 5.28 -23.21
C TRP A 200 -1.44 5.20 -23.02
N LYS A 201 -0.74 6.28 -23.38
CA LYS A 201 0.71 6.44 -23.20
C LYS A 201 1.03 7.86 -22.77
N MET A 202 2.11 8.02 -22.01
CA MET A 202 2.66 9.31 -21.58
C MET A 202 4.18 9.26 -21.56
N SER A 203 4.76 10.40 -21.94
CA SER A 203 6.17 10.72 -21.82
C SER A 203 6.27 12.15 -21.34
N GLU A 204 6.95 12.39 -20.22
CA GLU A 204 7.11 13.73 -19.65
C GLU A 204 8.57 13.97 -19.24
N LEU A 205 9.15 15.10 -19.65
CA LEU A 205 10.50 15.49 -19.26
C LEU A 205 10.54 15.88 -17.78
N GLY A 206 11.61 15.46 -17.11
CA GLY A 206 11.89 15.86 -15.74
C GLY A 206 12.25 17.35 -15.65
N ASP A 207 11.90 17.99 -14.54
CA ASP A 207 12.34 19.35 -14.24
C ASP A 207 13.84 19.40 -13.89
N SER A 208 14.37 20.61 -13.65
CA SER A 208 15.80 20.82 -13.40
C SER A 208 16.34 20.09 -12.17
N ASP A 209 15.47 19.75 -11.21
CA ASP A 209 15.86 19.07 -9.97
C ASP A 209 15.66 17.54 -10.06
N PHE A 210 15.01 17.06 -11.12
CA PHE A 210 14.63 15.67 -11.32
C PHE A 210 15.85 14.73 -11.34
N GLU A 211 16.93 15.10 -12.04
CA GLU A 211 18.17 14.31 -12.10
C GLU A 211 18.80 14.11 -10.70
N GLY A 212 18.66 15.10 -9.82
CA GLY A 212 19.19 15.05 -8.45
C GLY A 212 18.37 14.18 -7.49
N GLN A 213 17.16 13.77 -7.87
CA GLN A 213 16.30 12.96 -7.02
C GLN A 213 16.67 11.47 -7.04
N SER A 214 16.41 10.81 -5.91
CA SER A 214 16.59 9.36 -5.80
C SER A 214 15.75 8.62 -6.84
N SER A 215 16.25 7.51 -7.38
CA SER A 215 15.50 6.69 -8.35
C SER A 215 14.10 6.33 -7.85
N ALA A 216 13.94 5.86 -6.61
CA ALA A 216 12.63 5.55 -6.03
C ALA A 216 11.66 6.75 -6.01
N TRP A 217 12.17 7.98 -5.84
CA TRP A 217 11.34 9.18 -5.92
C TRP A 217 10.85 9.40 -7.36
N ARG A 218 11.74 9.27 -8.34
CA ARG A 218 11.40 9.42 -9.76
C ARG A 218 10.38 8.39 -10.23
N GLU A 219 10.54 7.14 -9.82
CA GLU A 219 9.59 6.06 -10.11
C GLU A 219 8.20 6.31 -9.50
N VAL A 220 8.14 6.70 -8.22
CA VAL A 220 6.86 7.02 -7.57
C VAL A 220 6.22 8.26 -8.22
N THR A 221 7.02 9.22 -8.66
CA THR A 221 6.54 10.37 -9.44
C THR A 221 5.98 9.94 -10.80
N ALA A 222 6.59 8.99 -11.50
CA ALA A 222 6.04 8.44 -12.75
C ALA A 222 4.62 7.87 -12.53
N VAL A 223 4.45 7.06 -11.48
CA VAL A 223 3.14 6.51 -11.10
C VAL A 223 2.15 7.62 -10.73
N LYS A 224 2.58 8.63 -9.96
CA LYS A 224 1.73 9.78 -9.59
C LYS A 224 1.21 10.49 -10.83
N ARG A 225 2.09 10.86 -11.76
CA ARG A 225 1.72 11.62 -12.96
C ARG A 225 0.78 10.82 -13.85
N ALA A 226 1.04 9.53 -14.00
CA ALA A 226 0.14 8.63 -14.72
C ALA A 226 -1.23 8.52 -14.04
N ALA A 227 -1.28 8.35 -12.72
CA ALA A 227 -2.55 8.29 -11.98
C ALA A 227 -3.35 9.59 -12.14
N GLU A 228 -2.72 10.75 -11.96
CA GLU A 228 -3.34 12.08 -12.13
C GLU A 228 -3.98 12.24 -13.52
N GLU A 229 -3.30 11.77 -14.57
CA GLU A 229 -3.82 11.84 -15.94
C GLU A 229 -4.96 10.87 -16.23
N LEU A 230 -5.00 9.73 -15.56
CA LEU A 230 -5.99 8.68 -15.79
C LEU A 230 -7.30 8.92 -15.03
N VAL A 231 -7.27 9.72 -13.95
CA VAL A 231 -8.47 10.12 -13.19
C VAL A 231 -9.52 10.71 -14.13
N GLY A 232 -10.72 10.13 -14.13
CA GLY A 232 -11.85 10.55 -14.97
C GLY A 232 -11.77 10.13 -16.44
N LYS A 233 -10.65 9.55 -16.91
CA LYS A 233 -10.51 9.01 -18.27
C LYS A 233 -10.78 7.50 -18.34
N VAL A 234 -10.44 6.77 -17.28
CA VAL A 234 -10.60 5.32 -17.18
C VAL A 234 -11.27 4.94 -15.86
N ASN A 235 -11.86 3.74 -15.82
CA ASN A 235 -12.51 3.18 -14.64
C ASN A 235 -12.32 1.66 -14.69
N GLY A 236 -11.90 1.06 -13.58
CA GLY A 236 -11.59 -0.37 -13.50
C GLY A 236 -10.46 -0.67 -12.51
N ASN A 237 -10.33 -1.93 -12.14
CA ASN A 237 -9.27 -2.39 -11.25
C ASN A 237 -7.93 -2.31 -11.97
N ILE A 238 -6.93 -1.70 -11.33
CA ILE A 238 -5.65 -1.37 -11.94
C ILE A 238 -4.47 -2.06 -11.24
N GLN A 239 -3.67 -2.79 -12.02
CA GLN A 239 -2.39 -3.29 -11.57
C GLN A 239 -1.27 -2.37 -12.08
N VAL A 240 -0.57 -1.74 -11.16
CA VAL A 240 0.56 -0.85 -11.43
C VAL A 240 1.85 -1.66 -11.37
N LEU A 241 2.59 -1.67 -12.47
CA LEU A 241 3.77 -2.47 -12.72
C LEU A 241 4.98 -1.53 -12.80
N VAL A 242 5.93 -1.72 -11.88
CA VAL A 242 7.10 -0.86 -11.71
C VAL A 242 8.36 -1.71 -11.64
N ASP A 243 9.45 -1.28 -12.25
CA ASP A 243 10.71 -2.03 -12.27
C ASP A 243 11.60 -1.81 -11.03
N SER A 244 11.15 -0.95 -10.09
CA SER A 244 11.85 -0.61 -8.86
C SER A 244 11.17 -1.18 -7.61
N GLN A 245 11.86 -2.11 -6.94
CA GLN A 245 11.37 -2.72 -5.69
C GLN A 245 11.21 -1.68 -4.57
N ASP A 246 12.10 -0.69 -4.51
CA ASP A 246 12.02 0.40 -3.53
C ASP A 246 10.77 1.26 -3.77
N ALA A 247 10.46 1.57 -5.03
CA ALA A 247 9.25 2.30 -5.41
C ALA A 247 8.00 1.50 -5.05
N VAL A 248 7.96 0.19 -5.36
CA VAL A 248 6.83 -0.68 -4.98
C VAL A 248 6.66 -0.75 -3.47
N SER A 249 7.75 -0.83 -2.69
CA SER A 249 7.68 -0.80 -1.22
C SER A 249 7.07 0.51 -0.73
N VAL A 250 7.44 1.64 -1.33
CA VAL A 250 6.87 2.97 -1.01
C VAL A 250 5.40 3.05 -1.40
N LEU A 251 5.02 2.55 -2.58
CA LEU A 251 3.64 2.54 -3.05
C LEU A 251 2.75 1.62 -2.21
N ARG A 252 3.29 0.54 -1.64
CA ARG A 252 2.52 -0.35 -0.75
C ARG A 252 2.45 0.16 0.69
N ARG A 253 3.56 0.66 1.23
CA ARG A 253 3.73 0.93 2.68
C ARG A 253 3.99 2.39 3.03
N GLY A 254 4.04 3.30 2.06
CA GLY A 254 4.51 4.66 2.26
C GLY A 254 5.99 4.75 2.65
N SER A 255 6.44 5.95 3.03
CA SER A 255 7.85 6.21 3.37
C SER A 255 8.01 6.96 4.69
N MET A 256 9.13 6.73 5.40
CA MET A 256 9.51 7.57 6.54
C MET A 256 10.04 8.95 6.11
N LYS A 257 10.31 9.15 4.81
CA LYS A 257 10.62 10.46 4.23
C LYS A 257 9.30 11.18 3.89
N PRO A 258 9.00 12.35 4.50
CA PRO A 258 7.71 13.01 4.31
C PRO A 258 7.36 13.34 2.87
N GLU A 259 8.32 13.80 2.06
CA GLU A 259 8.10 14.14 0.65
C GLU A 259 7.68 12.92 -0.18
N LEU A 260 8.40 11.81 -0.01
CA LEU A 260 8.11 10.57 -0.71
C LEU A 260 6.79 9.93 -0.24
N HIS A 261 6.47 10.08 1.05
CA HIS A 261 5.17 9.62 1.57
C HIS A 261 4.00 10.42 1.00
N LYS A 262 4.14 11.75 0.86
CA LYS A 262 3.11 12.59 0.23
C LYS A 262 2.84 12.18 -1.23
N LEU A 263 3.87 11.79 -1.97
CA LEU A 263 3.70 11.26 -3.32
C LEU A 263 2.88 9.96 -3.30
N ALA A 264 3.22 9.02 -2.41
CA ALA A 264 2.47 7.78 -2.26
C ALA A 264 1.01 8.02 -1.85
N GLU A 265 0.75 8.96 -0.91
CA GLU A 265 -0.60 9.34 -0.52
C GLU A 265 -1.42 9.85 -1.72
N LYS A 266 -0.80 10.65 -2.58
CA LYS A 266 -1.46 11.16 -3.79
C LYS A 266 -1.77 10.06 -4.79
N VAL A 267 -0.82 9.16 -5.04
CA VAL A 267 -1.08 7.97 -5.86
C VAL A 267 -2.27 7.17 -5.33
N TRP A 268 -2.35 6.93 -4.03
CA TRP A 268 -3.48 6.20 -3.45
C TRP A 268 -4.81 6.91 -3.60
N GLU A 269 -4.83 8.24 -3.42
CA GLU A 269 -6.01 9.07 -3.61
C GLU A 269 -6.48 9.01 -5.07
N ASP A 270 -5.57 9.24 -6.02
CA ASP A 270 -5.87 9.28 -7.45
C ASP A 270 -6.33 7.92 -7.97
N LEU A 271 -5.61 6.84 -7.65
CA LEU A 271 -6.00 5.49 -8.07
C LEU A 271 -7.31 5.04 -7.43
N SER A 272 -7.63 5.47 -6.19
CA SER A 272 -8.91 5.13 -5.56
C SER A 272 -10.13 5.73 -6.27
N MET A 273 -9.93 6.78 -7.09
CA MET A 273 -10.98 7.35 -7.93
C MET A 273 -11.18 6.59 -9.25
N ILE A 274 -10.26 5.67 -9.60
CA ILE A 274 -10.32 4.85 -10.81
C ILE A 274 -10.87 3.44 -10.49
N GLY A 275 -10.43 2.84 -9.37
CA GLY A 275 -10.82 1.48 -8.99
C GLY A 275 -9.92 0.91 -7.89
N GLU A 276 -10.02 -0.40 -7.64
CA GLU A 276 -9.06 -1.06 -6.75
C GLU A 276 -7.68 -1.10 -7.40
N SER A 277 -6.63 -0.89 -6.62
CA SER A 277 -5.26 -0.83 -7.13
C SER A 277 -4.34 -1.81 -6.42
N GLN A 278 -3.42 -2.40 -7.20
CA GLN A 278 -2.32 -3.20 -6.68
C GLN A 278 -1.01 -2.77 -7.32
N PHE A 279 0.05 -2.72 -6.52
CA PHE A 279 1.39 -2.40 -7.00
C PHE A 279 2.21 -3.69 -7.07
N LEU A 280 2.83 -3.98 -8.20
CA LEU A 280 3.64 -5.17 -8.42
C LEU A 280 4.99 -4.79 -9.03
N TRP A 281 6.05 -5.44 -8.53
CA TRP A 281 7.36 -5.30 -9.13
C TRP A 281 7.49 -6.23 -10.33
N ILE A 282 8.03 -5.72 -11.43
CA ILE A 282 8.37 -6.52 -12.62
C ILE A 282 9.85 -6.40 -12.97
N PRO A 283 10.46 -7.45 -13.56
CA PRO A 283 11.79 -7.34 -14.15
C PRO A 283 11.80 -6.30 -15.28
N ARG A 284 12.91 -5.59 -15.44
CA ARG A 284 13.05 -4.53 -16.44
C ARG A 284 12.88 -5.02 -17.88
N GLU A 285 13.21 -6.27 -18.14
CA GLU A 285 13.01 -6.94 -19.44
C GLU A 285 11.53 -7.04 -19.83
N GLN A 286 10.61 -6.91 -18.86
CA GLN A 286 9.16 -6.91 -19.06
C GLN A 286 8.57 -5.49 -19.12
N ASN A 287 9.37 -4.45 -18.88
CA ASN A 287 8.93 -3.05 -18.82
C ASN A 287 9.34 -2.23 -20.06
N VAL A 288 9.53 -2.88 -21.21
CA VAL A 288 10.13 -2.28 -22.42
C VAL A 288 9.36 -1.05 -22.91
N ASP A 289 8.03 -1.11 -22.94
CA ASP A 289 7.21 -0.01 -23.48
C ASP A 289 7.28 1.26 -22.62
N ALA A 290 7.33 1.13 -21.30
CA ALA A 290 7.45 2.27 -20.39
C ALA A 290 8.89 2.80 -20.35
N ASP A 291 9.88 1.90 -20.41
CA ASP A 291 11.31 2.22 -20.51
C ASP A 291 11.65 3.01 -21.79
N GLU A 292 11.00 2.68 -22.91
CA GLU A 292 11.06 3.47 -24.14
C GLU A 292 10.39 4.83 -23.94
N ALA A 293 9.17 4.86 -23.38
CA ALA A 293 8.42 6.10 -23.14
C ALA A 293 9.15 7.08 -22.20
N SER A 294 9.96 6.59 -21.26
CA SER A 294 10.71 7.42 -20.31
C SER A 294 12.02 7.99 -20.88
N ARG A 295 12.39 7.61 -22.10
CA ARG A 295 13.68 7.98 -22.74
C ARG A 295 13.53 8.61 -24.11
N ASN A 296 12.52 8.18 -24.86
CA ASN A 296 12.26 8.66 -26.21
C ASN A 296 11.35 9.88 -26.16
N PHE A 297 11.95 11.01 -25.79
CA PHE A 297 11.29 12.30 -25.88
C PHE A 297 11.47 12.82 -27.30
N ASP A 298 10.37 13.25 -27.92
CA ASP A 298 10.44 14.01 -29.14
C ASP A 298 11.01 15.40 -28.81
N PHE A 299 12.31 15.58 -29.04
CA PHE A 299 12.96 16.89 -28.90
C PHE A 299 12.70 17.79 -30.12
N ASP A 300 12.01 17.29 -31.14
CA ASP A 300 11.71 18.01 -32.39
C ASP A 300 10.35 18.74 -32.32
N ASP A 301 9.86 19.07 -31.12
CA ASP A 301 8.77 20.03 -30.93
C ASP A 301 9.22 21.44 -31.36
N GLY A 302 9.14 21.69 -32.66
CA GLY A 302 9.46 22.97 -33.27
C GLY A 302 8.65 24.10 -32.62
N GLY A 303 9.33 24.99 -31.91
CA GLY A 303 8.74 26.23 -31.39
C GLY A 303 9.20 27.44 -32.19
N VAL A 304 8.30 28.42 -32.41
CA VAL A 304 8.69 29.68 -33.07
C VAL A 304 9.70 30.41 -32.19
N ALA A 305 10.92 30.69 -32.65
CA ALA A 305 11.93 31.39 -31.85
C ALA A 305 11.39 32.71 -31.25
N ASP A 306 11.73 33.01 -29.99
CA ASP A 306 11.23 34.18 -29.24
C ASP A 306 11.31 35.49 -30.00
N ARG A 307 12.42 35.70 -30.72
CA ARG A 307 12.63 36.88 -31.55
C ARG A 307 11.59 37.01 -32.67
N VAL A 308 11.21 35.89 -33.27
CA VAL A 308 10.24 35.81 -34.37
C VAL A 308 8.84 36.00 -33.83
N PHE A 309 8.51 35.36 -32.70
CA PHE A 309 7.22 35.53 -32.04
C PHE A 309 6.98 36.98 -31.60
N ARG A 310 7.96 37.62 -30.96
CA ARG A 310 7.89 39.04 -30.59
C ARG A 310 7.80 39.96 -31.80
N GLN A 311 8.47 39.63 -32.90
CA GLN A 311 8.36 40.39 -34.15
C GLN A 311 6.96 40.26 -34.77
N ALA A 312 6.38 39.06 -34.74
CA ALA A 312 5.02 38.81 -35.21
C ALA A 312 3.99 39.61 -34.39
N GLN A 313 4.10 39.61 -33.06
CA GLN A 313 3.20 40.38 -32.20
C GLN A 313 3.28 41.89 -32.47
N ARG A 314 4.45 42.43 -32.82
CA ARG A 314 4.59 43.85 -33.21
C ARG A 314 3.93 44.19 -34.53
N LEU A 315 3.90 43.24 -35.48
CA LEU A 315 3.36 43.47 -36.82
C LEU A 315 1.85 43.26 -36.88
N TRP A 316 1.32 42.26 -36.16
CA TRP A 316 -0.06 41.81 -36.28
C TRP A 316 -0.89 41.94 -35.00
N GLY A 317 -0.31 42.43 -33.91
CA GLY A 317 -0.98 42.60 -32.62
C GLY A 317 -0.80 41.38 -31.70
N GLU A 318 -1.43 41.44 -30.52
CA GLU A 318 -1.34 40.41 -29.49
C GLU A 318 -1.88 39.05 -30.01
N ILE A 319 -1.01 38.04 -30.02
CA ILE A 319 -1.36 36.67 -30.42
C ILE A 319 -1.87 35.94 -29.18
N LYS A 320 -3.18 35.68 -29.12
CA LYS A 320 -3.81 35.05 -27.95
C LYS A 320 -3.71 33.52 -27.91
N VAL A 321 -3.43 32.90 -29.06
CA VAL A 321 -3.36 31.44 -29.20
C VAL A 321 -2.23 31.09 -30.14
N ASP A 322 -1.27 30.32 -29.64
CA ASP A 322 -0.19 29.72 -30.43
C ASP A 322 -0.62 28.30 -30.83
N TRP A 323 -0.98 28.11 -32.10
CA TRP A 323 -1.42 26.83 -32.67
C TRP A 323 -0.26 25.94 -33.12
N PHE A 324 0.96 26.48 -33.19
CA PHE A 324 2.14 25.74 -33.62
C PHE A 324 2.84 25.05 -32.45
N ALA A 325 2.52 25.49 -31.24
CA ALA A 325 3.17 25.10 -30.01
C ALA A 325 2.40 24.04 -29.23
N ASP A 326 3.14 23.17 -28.54
CA ASP A 326 2.65 22.24 -27.53
C ASP A 326 2.57 22.95 -26.16
N ALA A 327 2.24 22.21 -25.09
CA ALA A 327 2.16 22.77 -23.75
C ALA A 327 3.51 23.33 -23.25
N ASN A 328 4.64 22.81 -23.75
CA ASN A 328 5.99 23.12 -23.27
C ASN A 328 6.63 24.31 -24.01
N ASN A 329 6.27 24.55 -25.27
CA ASN A 329 6.87 25.62 -26.10
C ASN A 329 5.89 26.76 -26.45
N ARG A 330 4.66 26.73 -25.92
CA ARG A 330 3.62 27.76 -26.12
C ARG A 330 4.04 29.14 -25.67
N LYS A 331 3.79 30.12 -26.55
CA LYS A 331 4.03 31.54 -26.28
C LYS A 331 2.70 32.28 -26.28
N THR A 332 2.54 33.16 -25.29
CA THR A 332 1.41 34.09 -25.15
C THR A 332 1.98 35.50 -25.07
#